data_AF-A0A0N4Z842-F1
#
_entry.id   AF-A0A0N4Z842-F1
#
_cell.length_a   1.000
_cell.length_b   1.000
_cell.length_c   1.000
_cell.angle_alpha   90.00
_cell.angle_beta   90.00
_cell.angle_gamma   90.00
#
_symmetry.space_group_name_H-M   'P 1'
#
loop_
_entity.id
_entity.type
_entity.pdbx_description
1 polymer ?
#
loop_
_entity_poly.entity_id
_entity_poly.type
_entity_poly.pdbx_seq_one_letter_code
_entity_poly.pdbx_strand_id
1 'polypeptide(L)'
;MAFNKGLAFFICALIIIIICSIVGNVLYFTNYNEEPFCFSQAYHTSTGNAGIYLLHIGNCLSIIFFIVCIISAFAYSRYKEFSIILFVLIFLRICVDVVGIILLSIALTDQNCHSTKAIVGLAINLAGIFIVLAFVCLSWRSRSNDSEYVY
;
A
#
# COMPACT_ATOMS: atom_id res chain seq x y z
N MET A 1 -33.70 -0.86 2.75
CA MET A 1 -32.39 -0.84 2.10
C MET A 1 -31.40 -1.55 3.01
N ALA A 2 -31.04 -2.80 2.70
CA ALA A 2 -29.96 -3.46 3.41
C ALA A 2 -28.67 -2.71 3.07
N PHE A 3 -28.11 -2.00 4.05
CA PHE A 3 -26.79 -1.39 3.91
C PHE A 3 -25.82 -2.53 3.58
N ASN A 4 -25.26 -2.51 2.37
CA ASN A 4 -24.43 -3.59 1.85
C ASN A 4 -23.18 -3.66 2.73
N LYS A 5 -23.14 -4.59 3.70
CA LYS A 5 -22.04 -4.70 4.68
C LYS A 5 -20.68 -4.69 3.98
N GLY A 6 -20.57 -5.32 2.81
CA GLY A 6 -19.38 -5.30 1.97
C GLY A 6 -18.95 -3.93 1.46
N LEU A 7 -19.87 -3.01 1.17
CA LEU A 7 -19.54 -1.63 0.78
C LEU A 7 -18.97 -0.85 1.97
N ALA A 8 -19.56 -1.01 3.16
CA ALA A 8 -19.07 -0.37 4.37
C ALA A 8 -17.65 -0.84 4.72
N PHE A 9 -17.38 -2.15 4.67
CA PHE A 9 -16.04 -2.71 4.87
C PHE A 9 -15.03 -2.19 3.85
N PHE A 10 -15.44 -2.08 2.58
CA PHE A 10 -14.59 -1.54 1.52
C PHE A 10 -14.22 -0.07 1.74
N ILE A 11 -15.19 0.75 2.16
CA ILE A 11 -14.96 2.16 2.51
C ILE A 11 -14.01 2.26 3.71
N CYS A 12 -14.19 1.44 4.75
CA CYS A 12 -13.28 1.41 5.90
C CYS A 12 -11.84 1.04 5.48
N ALA A 13 -11.69 0.03 4.60
CA ALA A 13 -10.39 -0.38 4.07
C ALA A 13 -9.71 0.76 3.28
N LEU A 14 -10.48 1.52 2.49
CA LEU A 14 -9.99 2.70 1.78
C LEU A 14 -9.53 3.81 2.73
N ILE A 15 -10.29 4.09 3.79
CA ILE A 15 -9.92 5.10 4.77
C ILE A 15 -8.62 4.71 5.47
N ILE A 16 -8.49 3.45 5.90
CA ILE A 16 -7.30 2.93 6.57
C ILE A 16 -6.06 3.08 5.69
N ILE A 17 -6.12 2.67 4.41
CA ILE A 17 -4.95 2.74 3.52
C ILE A 17 -4.55 4.19 3.21
N ILE A 18 -5.51 5.11 3.12
CA ILE A 18 -5.23 6.55 2.95
C ILE A 18 -4.51 7.07 4.20
N ILE A 19 -5.05 6.79 5.40
CA ILE A 19 -4.44 7.26 6.65
C ILE A 19 -3.03 6.67 6.83
N CYS A 20 -2.86 5.36 6.62
CA CYS A 20 -1.55 4.71 6.71
C CYS A 20 -0.55 5.28 5.70
N SER A 21 -0.98 5.58 4.48
CA SER A 21 -0.13 6.21 3.46
C SER A 21 0.26 7.65 3.83
N ILE A 22 -0.68 8.44 4.35
CA ILE A 22 -0.40 9.82 4.80
C ILE A 22 0.58 9.79 5.98
N VAL A 23 0.29 9.01 7.02
CA VAL A 23 1.15 8.91 8.23
C VAL A 23 2.54 8.39 7.85
N GLY A 24 2.61 7.37 7.00
CA GLY A 24 3.87 6.81 6.53
C GLY A 24 4.72 7.82 5.78
N ASN A 25 4.12 8.57 4.85
CA ASN A 25 4.82 9.62 4.12
C ASN A 25 5.24 10.78 5.03
N VAL A 26 4.40 11.21 5.98
CA VAL A 26 4.76 12.27 6.94
C VAL A 26 5.97 11.87 7.76
N LEU A 27 5.97 10.67 8.34
CA LEU A 27 7.10 10.17 9.14
C LEU A 27 8.39 10.07 8.32
N TYR A 28 8.28 9.65 7.06
CA TYR A 28 9.38 9.62 6.12
C TYR A 28 9.95 11.03 5.85
N PHE A 29 9.11 12.01 5.52
CA PHE A 29 9.54 13.38 5.25
C PHE A 29 10.08 14.09 6.49
N THR A 30 9.50 13.86 7.67
CA THR A 30 10.01 14.40 8.92
C THR A 30 11.43 13.91 9.18
N ASN A 31 11.70 12.62 9.01
CA ASN A 31 13.04 12.07 9.23
C ASN A 31 14.05 12.58 8.21
N TYR A 32 13.64 12.74 6.94
CA TYR A 32 14.46 13.35 5.91
C TYR A 32 14.87 14.79 6.27
N ASN A 33 13.95 15.57 6.83
CA ASN A 33 14.23 16.95 7.23
C ASN A 33 15.08 17.06 8.50
N GLU A 34 15.04 16.05 9.37
CA GLU A 34 15.90 15.98 10.57
C GLU A 34 17.35 15.63 10.21
N GLU A 35 17.57 14.76 9.20
CA GLU A 35 18.91 14.33 8.77
C GLU A 35 19.18 14.53 7.25
N PRO A 36 19.08 15.75 6.71
CA PRO A 36 19.06 15.97 5.26
C PRO A 36 20.38 15.58 4.58
N PHE A 37 21.52 15.80 5.25
CA PHE A 37 22.83 15.45 4.70
C PHE A 37 23.04 13.93 4.62
N CYS A 38 22.65 13.19 5.67
CA CYS A 38 22.82 11.73 5.71
C CYS A 38 21.90 11.06 4.68
N PHE A 39 20.64 11.49 4.64
CA PHE A 39 19.67 10.99 3.68
C PHE A 39 20.07 11.31 2.24
N SER A 40 20.56 12.52 1.96
CA SER A 40 21.08 12.88 0.63
C SER A 40 22.22 11.95 0.20
N GLN A 41 23.19 11.69 1.07
CA GLN A 41 24.29 10.77 0.77
C GLN A 41 23.81 9.34 0.54
N ALA A 42 22.95 8.82 1.42
CA ALA A 42 22.37 7.49 1.25
C ALA A 42 21.60 7.36 -0.07
N TYR A 43 20.91 8.41 -0.48
CA TYR A 43 20.05 8.40 -1.67
C TYR A 43 20.82 8.49 -2.99
N HIS A 44 22.05 9.02 -2.94
CA HIS A 44 22.96 9.04 -4.08
C HIS A 44 23.70 7.71 -4.30
N THR A 45 23.56 6.73 -3.39
CA THR A 45 24.07 5.37 -3.62
C THR A 45 23.18 4.61 -4.62
N SER A 46 23.73 3.58 -5.25
CA SER A 46 22.96 2.73 -6.19
C SER A 46 21.77 2.05 -5.50
N THR A 47 21.94 1.59 -4.26
CA THR A 47 20.88 0.95 -3.46
C THR A 47 19.83 1.96 -3.00
N GLY A 48 20.24 3.14 -2.52
CA GLY A 48 19.32 4.19 -2.10
C GLY A 48 18.47 4.70 -3.25
N ASN A 49 19.08 4.97 -4.40
CA ASN A 49 18.36 5.44 -5.58
C ASN A 49 17.38 4.38 -6.11
N ALA A 50 17.80 3.12 -6.15
CA ALA A 50 16.91 2.00 -6.52
C ALA A 50 15.74 1.85 -5.54
N GLY A 51 15.99 2.00 -4.23
CA GLY A 51 14.97 1.98 -3.19
C GLY A 51 13.92 3.07 -3.37
N ILE A 52 14.35 4.31 -3.60
CA ILE A 52 13.45 5.47 -3.83
C ILE A 52 12.62 5.25 -5.10
N TYR A 53 13.24 4.78 -6.18
CA TYR A 53 12.56 4.55 -7.44
C TYR A 53 11.46 3.49 -7.30
N LEU A 54 11.74 2.40 -6.59
CA LEU A 54 10.73 1.39 -6.26
C LEU A 54 9.60 1.97 -5.40
N LEU A 55 9.91 2.74 -4.36
CA LEU A 55 8.87 3.38 -3.55
C LEU A 55 8.01 4.36 -4.37
N HIS A 56 8.58 5.06 -5.35
CA HIS A 56 7.81 5.88 -6.30
C HIS A 56 6.88 5.03 -7.17
N ILE A 57 7.36 3.89 -7.69
CA ILE A 57 6.53 2.93 -8.42
C ILE A 57 5.38 2.44 -7.52
N GLY A 58 5.65 2.11 -6.26
CA GLY A 58 4.64 1.71 -5.26
C GLY A 58 3.56 2.78 -5.06
N ASN A 59 3.96 4.06 -4.99
CA ASN A 59 3.02 5.18 -4.93
C ASN A 59 2.18 5.32 -6.21
N CYS A 60 2.78 5.18 -7.39
CA CYS A 60 2.03 5.17 -8.66
C CYS A 60 1.01 4.02 -8.72
N LEU A 61 1.40 2.82 -8.29
CA LEU A 61 0.49 1.67 -8.18
C LEU A 61 -0.66 1.95 -7.22
N SER A 62 -0.43 2.70 -6.15
CA SER A 62 -1.47 3.13 -5.20
C SER A 62 -2.51 4.02 -5.88
N ILE A 63 -2.06 4.98 -6.70
CA ILE A 63 -2.95 5.87 -7.45
C ILE A 63 -3.80 5.06 -8.44
N ILE A 64 -3.17 4.15 -9.19
CA ILE A 64 -3.87 3.26 -10.12
C ILE A 64 -4.90 2.40 -9.37
N PHE A 65 -4.52 1.84 -8.22
CA PHE A 65 -5.42 1.09 -7.35
C PHE A 65 -6.65 1.92 -6.95
N PHE A 66 -6.46 3.17 -6.51
CA PHE A 66 -7.59 4.05 -6.17
C PHE A 66 -8.50 4.34 -7.37
N ILE A 67 -7.95 4.56 -8.56
CA ILE A 67 -8.74 4.79 -9.77
C ILE A 67 -9.58 3.56 -10.11
N VAL A 68 -8.96 2.37 -10.15
CA VAL A 68 -9.66 1.10 -10.43
C VAL A 68 -10.73 0.81 -9.37
N CYS A 69 -10.42 1.12 -8.12
CA CYS A 69 -11.32 0.98 -6.98
C CYS A 69 -12.58 1.85 -7.16
N ILE A 70 -12.42 3.13 -7.52
CA ILE A 70 -13.54 4.04 -7.81
C ILE A 70 -14.38 3.51 -8.98
N ILE A 71 -13.74 3.12 -10.09
CA ILE A 71 -14.43 2.58 -11.27
C ILE A 71 -15.23 1.32 -10.90
N SER A 72 -14.64 0.43 -10.09
CA SER A 72 -15.28 -0.82 -9.65
C SER A 72 -16.54 -0.57 -8.81
N ALA A 73 -16.61 0.54 -8.08
CA ALA A 73 -17.78 0.92 -7.29
C ALA A 73 -18.98 1.30 -8.18
N PHE A 74 -18.73 1.83 -9.38
CA PHE A 74 -19.78 2.21 -10.35
C PHE A 74 -20.14 1.08 -11.32
N ALA A 75 -19.27 0.10 -11.52
CA ALA A 75 -19.45 -0.99 -12.49
C ALA A 75 -19.92 -2.31 -11.86
N TYR A 76 -21.16 -2.33 -11.35
CA TYR A 76 -21.73 -3.47 -10.60
C TYR A 76 -21.71 -4.81 -11.37
N SER A 77 -21.84 -4.78 -12.70
CA SER A 77 -21.92 -5.99 -13.54
C SER A 77 -20.59 -6.72 -13.74
N ARG A 78 -19.44 -6.09 -13.47
CA ARG A 78 -18.10 -6.65 -13.70
C ARG A 78 -17.25 -6.77 -12.43
N TYR A 79 -17.90 -6.81 -11.27
CA TYR A 79 -17.22 -6.79 -9.97
C TYR A 79 -16.15 -7.89 -9.80
N LYS A 80 -16.38 -9.12 -10.32
CA LYS A 80 -15.41 -10.23 -10.22
C LYS A 80 -14.08 -9.91 -10.94
N GLU A 81 -14.15 -9.38 -12.16
CA GLU A 81 -12.97 -9.02 -12.96
C GLU A 81 -12.17 -7.90 -12.29
N PHE A 82 -12.87 -6.85 -11.85
CA PHE A 82 -12.23 -5.74 -11.13
C PHE A 82 -11.56 -6.18 -9.83
N SER A 83 -12.17 -7.13 -9.10
CA SER A 83 -11.58 -7.59 -7.86
C SER A 83 -10.27 -8.36 -8.06
N ILE A 84 -10.12 -9.10 -9.17
CA ILE A 84 -8.86 -9.78 -9.51
C ILE A 84 -7.79 -8.74 -9.86
N ILE A 85 -8.14 -7.72 -10.65
CA ILE A 85 -7.23 -6.62 -10.99
C ILE A 85 -6.75 -5.90 -9.73
N LEU A 86 -7.67 -5.58 -8.80
CA LEU A 86 -7.34 -4.95 -7.52
C LEU A 86 -6.41 -5.82 -6.68
N PHE A 87 -6.64 -7.13 -6.65
CA PHE A 87 -5.77 -8.07 -5.95
C PHE A 87 -4.35 -8.08 -6.52
N VAL A 88 -4.21 -8.16 -7.86
CA VAL A 88 -2.90 -8.12 -8.54
C VAL A 88 -2.17 -6.81 -8.25
N LEU A 89 -2.87 -5.68 -8.29
CA LEU A 89 -2.29 -4.37 -7.96
C LEU A 89 -1.80 -4.29 -6.51
N ILE A 90 -2.58 -4.82 -5.55
CA ILE A 90 -2.17 -4.89 -4.14
C ILE A 90 -0.92 -5.76 -4.00
N PHE A 91 -0.90 -6.94 -4.64
CA PHE A 91 0.23 -7.86 -4.56
C PHE A 91 1.52 -7.24 -5.14
N LEU A 92 1.43 -6.66 -6.34
CA LEU A 92 2.56 -5.95 -6.96
C LEU A 92 3.08 -4.83 -6.06
N ARG A 93 2.17 -4.07 -5.44
CA ARG A 93 2.54 -3.01 -4.51
C ARG A 93 3.29 -3.55 -3.29
N ILE A 94 2.82 -4.62 -2.67
CA ILE A 94 3.52 -5.25 -1.54
C ILE A 94 4.94 -5.65 -1.94
N CYS A 95 5.10 -6.31 -3.10
CA CYS A 95 6.43 -6.71 -3.58
C CYS A 95 7.36 -5.51 -3.77
N VAL A 96 6.87 -4.46 -4.45
CA VAL A 96 7.66 -3.25 -4.74
C VAL A 96 8.02 -2.50 -3.45
N ASP A 97 7.06 -2.33 -2.53
CA ASP A 97 7.29 -1.63 -1.26
C ASP A 97 8.26 -2.40 -0.36
N VAL A 98 8.15 -3.73 -0.27
CA VAL A 98 9.08 -4.56 0.52
C VAL A 98 10.51 -4.45 -0.03
N VAL A 99 10.69 -4.61 -1.34
CA VAL A 99 12.03 -4.50 -1.96
C VAL A 99 12.58 -3.07 -1.80
N GLY A 100 11.74 -2.06 -2.01
CA GLY A 100 12.11 -0.65 -1.82
C GLY A 100 12.57 -0.35 -0.40
N ILE A 101 11.82 -0.82 0.61
CA ILE A 101 12.17 -0.67 2.04
C ILE A 101 13.50 -1.35 2.36
N ILE A 102 13.72 -2.58 1.87
CA ILE A 102 14.96 -3.32 2.12
C ILE A 102 16.16 -2.56 1.54
N LEU A 103 16.09 -2.16 0.26
CA LEU A 103 17.18 -1.44 -0.40
C LEU A 103 17.47 -0.09 0.27
N LEU A 104 16.42 0.63 0.67
CA LEU A 104 16.58 1.90 1.38
C LEU A 104 17.16 1.69 2.78
N SER A 105 16.76 0.64 3.49
CA SER A 105 17.29 0.32 4.82
C SER A 105 18.77 -0.05 4.76
N ILE A 106 19.19 -0.80 3.73
CA ILE A 106 20.61 -1.10 3.49
C ILE A 106 21.38 0.20 3.24
N ALA A 107 20.91 1.05 2.33
CA ALA A 107 21.57 2.32 2.03
C ALA A 107 21.70 3.24 3.25
N LEU A 108 20.68 3.29 4.10
CA LEU A 108 20.70 4.09 5.33
C LEU A 108 21.60 3.49 6.42
N THR A 109 21.68 2.16 6.50
CA THR A 109 22.55 1.46 7.45
C THR A 109 24.02 1.60 7.04
N ASP A 110 24.32 1.46 5.75
CA ASP A 110 25.68 1.62 5.20
C ASP A 110 26.23 3.05 5.43
N GLN A 111 25.35 4.05 5.50
CA GLN A 111 25.69 5.45 5.79
C GLN A 111 25.54 5.83 7.28
N ASN A 112 25.23 4.88 8.17
CA ASN A 112 25.00 5.11 9.61
C ASN A 112 23.94 6.19 9.93
N CYS A 113 22.90 6.33 9.10
CA CYS A 113 21.82 7.29 9.34
C CYS A 113 20.83 6.79 10.41
N HIS A 114 20.26 7.70 11.22
CA HIS A 114 19.14 7.36 12.09
C HIS A 114 17.84 7.22 11.28
N SER A 115 17.62 6.02 10.79
CA SER A 115 16.55 5.69 9.84
C SER A 115 15.24 5.24 10.48
N THR A 116 15.16 5.17 11.81
CA THR A 116 14.06 4.52 12.52
C THR A 116 12.70 5.11 12.17
N LYS A 117 12.53 6.45 12.14
CA LYS A 117 11.23 7.07 11.82
C LYS A 117 10.84 6.84 10.36
N ALA A 118 11.81 6.88 9.43
CA ALA A 118 11.57 6.63 8.02
C ALA A 118 11.15 5.17 7.77
N ILE A 119 11.86 4.21 8.34
CA ILE A 119 11.55 2.77 8.21
C ILE A 119 10.20 2.46 8.88
N VAL A 120 9.92 3.02 10.06
CA VAL A 120 8.63 2.87 10.73
C VAL A 120 7.49 3.46 9.91
N GLY A 121 7.68 4.64 9.29
CA GLY A 121 6.71 5.23 8.38
C GLY A 121 6.38 4.31 7.19
N LEU A 122 7.41 3.75 6.56
CA LEU A 122 7.22 2.81 5.46
C LEU A 122 6.55 1.49 5.91
N ALA A 123 6.89 0.99 7.11
CA ALA A 123 6.26 -0.18 7.69
C ALA A 123 4.76 0.04 8.01
N ILE A 124 4.39 1.24 8.48
CA ILE A 124 2.98 1.61 8.70
C ILE A 124 2.20 1.62 7.37
N ASN A 125 2.81 2.15 6.30
CA ASN A 125 2.21 2.13 4.97
C ASN A 125 1.97 0.67 4.51
N LEU A 126 2.98 -0.20 4.69
CA LEU A 126 2.89 -1.62 4.37
C LEU A 126 1.81 -2.35 5.18
N ALA A 127 1.69 -2.05 6.48
CA ALA A 127 0.65 -2.60 7.34
C ALA A 127 -0.77 -2.22 6.86
N GLY A 128 -0.96 -0.96 6.42
CA GLY A 128 -2.21 -0.52 5.80
C GLY A 128 -2.58 -1.34 4.56
N ILE A 129 -1.60 -1.68 3.71
CA ILE A 129 -1.81 -2.50 2.52
C ILE A 129 -2.21 -3.94 2.90
N PHE A 130 -1.56 -4.53 3.90
CA PHE A 130 -1.91 -5.87 4.39
C PHE A 130 -3.33 -5.94 4.96
N ILE A 131 -3.77 -4.89 5.66
CA ILE A 131 -5.15 -4.79 6.15
C ILE A 131 -6.14 -4.79 4.97
N VAL A 132 -5.86 -4.02 3.92
CA VAL A 132 -6.71 -4.02 2.71
C VAL A 132 -6.71 -5.38 2.02
N LEU A 133 -5.56 -6.05 1.92
CA LEU A 133 -5.48 -7.40 1.37
C LEU A 133 -6.36 -8.39 2.16
N ALA A 134 -6.29 -8.35 3.49
CA ALA A 134 -7.13 -9.18 4.35
C ALA A 134 -8.62 -8.92 4.12
N PHE A 135 -9.02 -7.65 3.97
CA PHE A 135 -10.41 -7.30 3.65
C PHE A 135 -10.86 -7.81 2.28
N VAL A 136 -10.02 -7.69 1.24
CA VAL A 136 -10.33 -8.23 -0.09
C VAL A 136 -10.53 -9.75 0.00
N CYS A 137 -9.62 -10.46 0.67
CA CYS A 137 -9.72 -11.92 0.85
C CYS A 137 -10.99 -12.35 1.61
N LEU A 138 -11.33 -11.65 2.71
CA LEU A 138 -12.55 -11.92 3.48
C LEU A 138 -13.82 -11.63 2.65
N SER A 139 -13.81 -10.58 1.84
CA SER A 139 -14.92 -10.22 0.96
C SER A 139 -15.15 -11.26 -0.15
N TRP A 140 -14.10 -11.91 -0.64
CA TRP A 140 -14.21 -13.03 -1.58
C TRP A 140 -14.83 -14.26 -0.93
N ARG A 141 -14.38 -14.64 0.26
CA ARG A 141 -14.91 -15.80 1.00
C ARG A 141 -16.37 -15.64 1.37
N SER A 142 -16.79 -14.44 1.80
CA SER A 142 -18.20 -14.20 2.12
C SER A 142 -19.12 -14.40 0.91
N ARG A 143 -18.64 -14.08 -0.30
CA ARG A 143 -19.45 -14.13 -1.52
C ARG A 143 -19.49 -15.51 -2.19
N SER A 144 -18.47 -16.36 -1.97
CA SER A 144 -18.55 -17.75 -2.43
C SER A 144 -19.65 -18.51 -1.67
N ASN A 145 -19.81 -18.22 -0.38
CA ASN A 145 -20.85 -18.85 0.44
C ASN A 145 -22.26 -18.43 0.01
N ASP A 146 -22.50 -17.15 -0.33
CA ASP A 146 -23.81 -16.69 -0.82
C ASP A 146 -24.21 -17.35 -2.16
N SER A 147 -23.25 -17.77 -2.99
CA SER A 147 -23.54 -18.51 -4.23
C SER A 147 -23.90 -19.99 -4.01
N GLU A 148 -23.56 -20.57 -2.86
CA GLU A 148 -23.93 -21.95 -2.51
C GLU A 148 -25.35 -22.06 -1.95
N TYR A 149 -25.95 -20.99 -1.41
CA TYR A 149 -27.32 -21.01 -0.86
C TYR A 149 -28.42 -20.72 -1.90
N VAL A 150 -28.08 -20.57 -3.18
CA VAL A 150 -29.03 -20.31 -4.28
C VAL A 150 -29.27 -21.57 -5.13
N TYR A 151 -28.65 -22.71 -4.78
CA TYR A 151 -28.90 -24.01 -5.39
C TYR A 151 -29.60 -24.97 -4.42
#